data_AF-A0AA38FP70-F1
#
_entry.id   AF-A0AA38FP70-F1
#
_cell.length_a   1.000
_cell.length_b   1.000
_cell.length_c   1.000
_cell.angle_alpha   90.00
_cell.angle_beta   90.00
_cell.angle_gamma   90.00
#
_symmetry.space_group_name_H-M   'P 1'
#
loop_
_entity.id
_entity.type
_entity.pdbx_description
1 polymer ?
#
loop_
_entity_poly.entity_id
_entity_poly.type
_entity_poly.pdbx_seq_one_letter_code
_entity_poly.pdbx_strand_id
1 'polypeptide(L)'
;FESLKGAFRELALIPASGGGVLTHALARFTSAVKLKEDGLHSEGIESTISHVELCLAEGKLIEAANALEKGTQGSKAESLAAEWARHARNRVVTEQAMSLLHAYATAIASSLA
;
A
#
# COMPACT_ATOMS: atom_id res chain seq x y z
N PHE A 1 -6.61 6.29 -4.73
CA PHE A 1 -6.34 4.84 -4.81
C PHE A 1 -7.01 4.26 -6.04
N GLU A 2 -8.34 4.42 -6.18
CA GLU A 2 -9.12 3.97 -7.34
C GLU A 2 -8.49 4.23 -8.72
N SER A 3 -8.02 5.46 -8.96
CA SER A 3 -7.38 5.85 -10.22
C SER A 3 -6.02 5.17 -10.49
N LEU A 4 -5.36 4.63 -9.45
CA LEU A 4 -4.05 3.99 -9.54
C LEU A 4 -4.14 2.46 -9.66
N LYS A 5 -5.31 1.86 -9.47
CA LYS A 5 -5.47 0.40 -9.47
C LYS A 5 -5.02 -0.25 -10.79
N GLY A 6 -5.36 0.38 -11.92
CA GLY A 6 -4.90 -0.08 -13.23
C GLY A 6 -3.37 -0.09 -13.32
N ALA A 7 -2.73 1.00 -12.90
CA ALA A 7 -1.28 1.11 -12.90
C ALA A 7 -0.61 0.10 -11.95
N PHE A 8 -1.19 -0.18 -10.77
CA PHE A 8 -0.66 -1.20 -9.87
C PHE A 8 -0.73 -2.60 -10.49
N ARG A 9 -1.85 -2.96 -11.13
CA ARG A 9 -1.99 -4.26 -11.80
C ARG A 9 -0.98 -4.44 -12.92
N GLU A 10 -0.73 -3.40 -13.72
CA GLU A 10 0.23 -3.45 -14.81
C GLU A 10 1.68 -3.50 -14.32
N LEU A 11 2.04 -2.62 -13.39
CA LEU A 11 3.43 -2.47 -12.94
C LEU A 11 3.87 -3.55 -11.95
N ALA A 12 2.95 -4.14 -11.18
CA ALA A 12 3.27 -5.22 -10.24
C ALA A 12 3.70 -6.52 -10.94
N LEU A 13 3.25 -6.73 -12.18
CA LEU A 13 3.63 -7.88 -12.99
C LEU A 13 5.05 -7.77 -13.57
N ILE A 14 5.65 -6.57 -13.52
CA ILE A 14 6.97 -6.31 -14.08
C ILE A 14 7.98 -6.26 -12.94
N PRO A 15 8.97 -7.18 -12.90
CA PRO A 15 10.05 -7.09 -11.93
C PRO A 15 10.83 -5.79 -12.16
N ALA A 16 11.29 -5.14 -11.09
CA ALA A 16 12.01 -3.88 -11.18
C ALA A 16 13.36 -3.96 -11.96
N SER A 17 13.85 -5.17 -12.25
CA SER A 17 15.13 -5.43 -12.91
C SER A 17 15.04 -5.36 -14.44
N GLY A 18 15.62 -4.31 -15.02
CA GLY A 18 15.93 -4.20 -16.45
C GLY A 18 17.44 -4.17 -16.67
N GLY A 19 18.00 -5.25 -17.22
CA GLY A 19 19.35 -5.31 -17.77
C GLY A 19 20.46 -5.71 -16.79
N GLY A 20 20.83 -6.99 -16.80
CA GLY A 20 22.23 -7.37 -16.57
C GLY A 20 22.60 -8.11 -15.28
N VAL A 21 21.79 -9.02 -14.73
CA VAL A 21 22.27 -10.22 -13.99
C VAL A 21 21.22 -11.34 -14.11
N LEU A 22 21.06 -11.92 -15.31
CA LEU A 22 20.24 -13.10 -15.51
C LEU A 22 21.13 -14.31 -15.77
N THR A 23 21.36 -15.13 -14.75
CA THR A 23 21.45 -16.58 -14.99
C THR A 23 20.99 -17.44 -13.80
N HIS A 24 21.01 -16.97 -12.55
CA HIS A 24 20.65 -17.84 -11.41
C HIS A 24 19.24 -17.69 -10.82
N ALA A 25 18.44 -16.69 -11.23
CA ALA A 25 17.08 -16.51 -10.71
C ALA A 25 15.97 -17.16 -11.57
N LEU A 26 16.26 -17.59 -12.80
CA LEU A 26 15.24 -18.23 -13.65
C LEU A 26 14.87 -19.64 -13.17
N ALA A 27 15.77 -20.34 -12.48
CA ALA A 27 15.48 -21.65 -11.88
C ALA A 27 14.50 -21.60 -10.71
N ARG A 28 14.23 -20.42 -10.12
CA ARG A 28 13.26 -20.28 -9.02
C ARG A 28 11.84 -19.96 -9.49
N PHE A 29 11.67 -19.43 -10.71
CA PHE A 29 10.35 -18.96 -11.17
C PHE A 29 9.62 -19.91 -12.11
N THR A 30 10.27 -20.93 -12.68
CA THR A 30 9.52 -22.04 -13.32
C THR A 30 8.88 -22.98 -12.29
N SER A 31 9.23 -22.86 -11.01
CA SER A 31 8.56 -23.57 -9.91
C SER A 31 7.36 -22.81 -9.31
N ALA A 32 7.01 -21.61 -9.81
CA ALA A 32 5.95 -20.78 -9.23
C ALA A 32 4.55 -21.04 -9.79
N VAL A 33 4.39 -21.98 -10.74
CA VAL A 33 3.08 -22.52 -11.15
C VAL A 33 2.74 -23.82 -10.41
N LYS A 34 3.64 -24.32 -9.57
CA LYS A 34 3.41 -25.55 -8.80
C LYS A 34 3.40 -25.24 -7.32
N LEU A 35 2.19 -24.99 -6.83
CA LEU A 35 1.68 -25.23 -5.48
C LEU A 35 2.77 -25.35 -4.40
N LYS A 36 2.92 -24.31 -3.59
CA LYS A 36 3.56 -24.46 -2.28
C LYS A 36 2.74 -23.72 -1.23
N GLU A 37 1.79 -24.47 -0.68
CA GLU A 37 1.39 -24.35 0.72
C GLU A 37 2.66 -24.47 1.57
N ASP A 38 3.16 -23.35 2.08
CA ASP A 38 3.91 -23.25 3.33
C ASP A 38 4.23 -21.77 3.62
N GLY A 39 3.39 -21.19 4.48
CA GLY A 39 3.71 -20.08 5.39
C GLY A 39 4.66 -18.97 4.93
N LEU A 40 4.23 -18.13 4.00
CA LEU A 40 4.57 -16.70 3.88
C LEU A 40 3.84 -16.19 2.63
N HIS A 41 2.64 -15.65 2.86
CA HIS A 41 1.68 -15.26 1.85
C HIS A 41 2.32 -14.34 0.79
N SER A 42 2.75 -14.92 -0.33
CA SER A 42 2.88 -14.22 -1.60
C SER A 42 1.47 -13.91 -2.10
N GLU A 43 0.75 -13.05 -1.39
CA GLU A 43 -0.54 -12.55 -1.85
C GLU A 43 -0.30 -11.71 -3.10
N GLY A 44 -0.74 -12.22 -4.25
CA GLY A 44 -0.61 -11.51 -5.52
C GLY A 44 -1.23 -10.12 -5.48
N ILE A 45 -0.92 -9.29 -6.48
CA ILE A 45 -1.33 -7.88 -6.51
C ILE A 45 -2.84 -7.68 -6.33
N GLU A 46 -3.69 -8.61 -6.78
CA GLU A 46 -5.14 -8.50 -6.61
C GLU A 46 -5.60 -8.68 -5.16
N SER A 47 -4.94 -9.58 -4.41
CA SER A 47 -5.19 -9.74 -2.98
C SER A 47 -4.70 -8.50 -2.21
N THR A 48 -3.54 -7.96 -2.60
CA THR A 48 -3.02 -6.70 -2.06
C THR A 48 -4.02 -5.56 -2.28
N ILE A 49 -4.55 -5.40 -3.50
CA ILE A 49 -5.53 -4.37 -3.82
C ILE A 49 -6.80 -4.56 -2.98
N SER A 50 -7.32 -5.78 -2.90
CA SER A 50 -8.53 -6.09 -2.12
C SER A 50 -8.33 -5.79 -0.62
N HIS A 51 -7.17 -6.13 -0.06
CA HIS A 51 -6.82 -5.83 1.33
C HIS A 51 -6.72 -4.31 1.57
N VAL A 52 -6.11 -3.58 0.64
CA VAL A 52 -6.03 -2.12 0.71
C VAL A 52 -7.43 -1.50 0.66
N GLU A 53 -8.32 -1.98 -0.21
CA GLU A 53 -9.72 -1.51 -0.28
C GLU A 53 -10.47 -1.76 1.04
N LEU A 54 -10.29 -2.93 1.66
CA LEU A 54 -10.85 -3.22 2.97
C LEU A 54 -10.35 -2.24 4.03
N CYS A 55 -9.02 -2.02 4.12
CA CYS A 55 -8.45 -1.07 5.07
C CYS A 55 -8.96 0.36 4.83
N LEU A 56 -9.11 0.78 3.57
CA LEU A 56 -9.65 2.09 3.22
C LEU A 56 -11.13 2.23 3.63
N ALA A 57 -11.94 1.20 3.44
CA ALA A 57 -13.33 1.17 3.89
C ALA A 57 -13.45 1.27 5.42
N GLU A 58 -12.48 0.73 6.16
CA GLU A 58 -12.39 0.81 7.62
C GLU A 58 -11.72 2.09 8.12
N GLY A 59 -11.27 3.00 7.25
CA GLY A 59 -10.54 4.22 7.62
C GLY A 59 -9.10 3.98 8.10
N LYS A 60 -8.58 2.76 7.95
CA LYS A 60 -7.24 2.31 8.37
C LYS A 60 -6.18 2.68 7.33
N LEU A 61 -5.93 3.99 7.20
CA LEU A 61 -5.02 4.54 6.18
C LEU A 61 -3.55 4.08 6.34
N ILE A 62 -3.10 3.82 7.58
CA ILE A 62 -1.72 3.38 7.84
C ILE A 62 -1.54 1.92 7.44
N GLU A 63 -2.50 1.07 7.78
CA GLU A 63 -2.55 -0.34 7.43
C GLU A 63 -2.66 -0.50 5.91
N ALA A 64 -3.50 0.31 5.25
CA ALA A 64 -3.61 0.37 3.80
C ALA A 64 -2.25 0.71 3.14
N ALA A 65 -1.55 1.73 3.66
CA ALA A 65 -0.23 2.12 3.18
C ALA A 65 0.80 0.98 3.31
N ASN A 66 0.84 0.33 4.47
CA ASN A 66 1.77 -0.76 4.74
C ASN A 66 1.49 -2.01 3.88
N ALA A 67 0.21 -2.35 3.68
CA ALA A 67 -0.19 -3.47 2.84
C ALA A 67 0.22 -3.24 1.38
N LEU A 68 0.01 -2.03 0.85
CA LEU A 68 0.36 -1.69 -0.53
C LEU A 68 1.88 -1.71 -0.77
N GLU A 69 2.67 -1.15 0.13
CA GLU A 69 4.15 -1.18 0.03
C GLU A 69 4.67 -2.62 0.05
N LYS A 70 4.17 -3.46 0.95
CA LYS A 70 4.57 -4.88 1.01
C LYS A 70 4.18 -5.65 -0.24
N GLY A 71 2.95 -5.47 -0.74
CA GLY A 71 2.44 -6.21 -1.89
C GLY A 71 3.01 -5.78 -3.25
N THR A 72 3.77 -4.67 -3.30
CA THR A 72 4.42 -4.16 -4.52
C THR A 72 5.94 -4.24 -4.48
N GLN A 73 6.51 -4.72 -3.37
CA GLN A 73 7.95 -4.82 -3.18
C GLN A 73 8.61 -5.65 -4.29
N GLY A 74 9.70 -5.13 -4.88
CA GLY A 74 10.46 -5.79 -5.94
C GLY A 74 9.83 -5.69 -7.34
N SER A 75 8.68 -5.01 -7.46
CA SER A 75 8.04 -4.72 -8.74
C SER A 75 8.28 -3.28 -9.19
N LYS A 76 7.94 -2.96 -10.44
CA LYS A 76 7.95 -1.56 -10.90
C LYS A 76 6.87 -0.69 -10.24
N ALA A 77 5.92 -1.28 -9.54
CA ALA A 77 4.88 -0.55 -8.79
C ALA A 77 5.38 0.00 -7.46
N GLU A 78 6.55 -0.42 -6.96
CA GLU A 78 7.06 -0.09 -5.63
C GLU A 78 7.19 1.43 -5.39
N SER A 79 7.71 2.18 -6.36
CA SER A 79 7.86 3.64 -6.22
C SER A 79 6.50 4.36 -6.19
N LEU A 80 5.56 3.91 -7.02
CA LEU A 80 4.19 4.45 -7.05
C LEU A 80 3.45 4.13 -5.75
N ALA A 81 3.66 2.93 -5.20
CA ALA A 81 3.08 2.51 -3.93
C ALA A 81 3.62 3.32 -2.76
N ALA A 82 4.94 3.52 -2.70
CA ALA A 82 5.59 4.34 -1.67
C ALA A 82 5.10 5.80 -1.69
N GLU A 83 4.92 6.37 -2.89
CA GLU A 83 4.40 7.74 -3.02
C GLU A 83 2.95 7.86 -2.56
N TRP A 84 2.10 6.90 -2.95
CA TRP A 84 0.73 6.86 -2.45
C TRP A 84 0.67 6.67 -0.93
N ALA A 85 1.50 5.78 -0.38
CA ALA A 85 1.60 5.51 1.05
C ALA A 85 2.03 6.75 1.84
N ARG A 86 2.97 7.54 1.32
CA ARG A 86 3.37 8.85 1.87
C ARG A 86 2.16 9.79 1.97
N HIS A 87 1.36 9.91 0.91
CA HIS A 87 0.15 10.72 0.93
C HIS A 87 -0.90 10.22 1.93
N ALA A 88 -1.12 8.91 2.02
CA ALA A 88 -2.06 8.32 2.97
C ALA A 88 -1.66 8.64 4.43
N ARG A 89 -0.37 8.52 4.77
CA ARG A 89 0.14 8.87 6.11
C ARG A 89 0.02 10.37 6.42
N ASN A 90 0.34 11.23 5.46
CA ASN A 90 0.18 12.69 5.62
C ASN A 90 -1.27 13.10 5.88
N ARG A 91 -2.21 12.39 5.25
CA ARG A 91 -3.64 12.61 5.49
C ARG A 91 -4.03 12.29 6.93
N VAL A 92 -3.56 11.17 7.50
CA VAL A 92 -3.82 10.82 8.91
C VAL A 92 -3.31 11.92 9.85
N VAL A 93 -2.10 12.42 9.64
CA VAL A 93 -1.54 13.51 10.45
C VAL A 93 -2.39 14.78 10.34
N THR A 94 -2.89 15.09 9.15
CA THR A 94 -3.74 16.26 8.91
C THR A 94 -5.11 16.12 9.59
N GLU A 95 -5.73 14.92 9.51
CA GLU A 95 -7.00 14.62 10.17
C GLU A 95 -6.90 14.69 11.70
N GLN A 96 -5.77 14.24 12.26
CA GLN A 96 -5.47 14.37 13.68
C GLN A 96 -5.29 15.83 14.11
N ALA A 97 -4.49 16.61 13.37
CA ALA A 97 -4.28 18.02 13.64
C ALA A 97 -5.60 18.82 13.57
N MET A 98 -6.44 18.53 12.58
CA MET A 98 -7.77 19.15 12.45
C MET A 98 -8.67 18.82 13.65
N SER A 99 -8.68 17.55 14.09
CA SER A 99 -9.47 17.14 15.25
C SER A 99 -9.03 17.87 16.52
N LEU A 100 -7.73 18.04 16.73
CA LEU A 100 -7.19 18.80 17.86
C LEU A 100 -7.59 20.28 17.81
N LEU A 101 -7.45 20.92 16.66
CA LEU A 101 -7.84 22.33 16.48
C LEU A 101 -9.34 22.53 16.71
N HIS A 102 -10.17 21.60 16.23
CA HIS A 102 -11.62 21.65 16.43
C HIS A 102 -11.99 21.47 17.91
N ALA A 103 -11.37 20.51 18.60
CA ALA A 103 -11.57 20.31 20.03
C ALA A 103 -11.16 21.56 20.84
N TYR A 104 -10.04 22.18 20.49
CA TYR A 104 -9.57 23.41 21.11
C TYR A 104 -10.54 24.59 20.91
N ALA A 105 -10.98 24.82 19.67
CA ALA A 105 -11.95 25.88 19.35
C ALA A 105 -13.28 25.66 20.08
N THR A 106 -13.75 24.42 20.15
CA THR A 106 -14.98 24.04 20.87
C THR A 106 -14.84 24.31 22.37
N ALA A 107 -13.70 23.93 22.97
CA ALA A 107 -13.45 24.17 24.39
C ALA A 107 -13.46 25.67 24.73
N ILE A 108 -12.79 26.50 23.91
CA ILE A 108 -12.83 27.96 24.09
C ILE A 108 -14.26 28.47 23.98
N ALA A 109 -14.98 28.12 22.91
CA ALA A 109 -16.34 28.59 22.70
C ALA A 109 -17.27 28.21 23.87
N SER A 110 -17.14 26.99 24.40
CA SER A 110 -17.92 26.53 25.55
C SER A 110 -17.56 27.20 26.87
N SER A 111 -16.33 27.73 27.00
CA SER A 111 -15.89 28.45 28.20
C SER A 111 -16.32 29.92 28.22
N LEU A 112 -16.73 30.48 27.07
CA LEU A 112 -17.22 31.85 26.92
C LEU A 112 -18.76 31.95 26.93
N ALA A 113 -19.47 30.83 26.87
CA ALA A 113 -20.93 30.74 26.90
C ALA A 113 -21.45 30.48 28.33
#